data_AF-A0A1M7KJS0-F1
#
_entry.id   AF-A0A1M7KJS0-F1
#
_cell.length_a   1.000
_cell.length_b   1.000
_cell.length_c   1.000
_cell.angle_alpha   90.00
_cell.angle_beta   90.00
_cell.angle_gamma   90.00
#
_symmetry.space_group_name_H-M   'P 1'
#
loop_
_entity.id
_entity.type
_entity.pdbx_description
1 polymer ?
#
loop_
_entity_poly.entity_id
_entity_poly.type
_entity_poly.pdbx_seq_one_letter_code
_entity_poly.pdbx_strand_id
1 'polypeptide(L)'
;MRINKNIFLTISLLVVNLISCQSKKVYTNNFDKLSIEKKQEVKTYLDEFNKTYPKKDNEIILMLSYECFLNKSVIINKKISKSFNEDKIHGGHLGKTAIITLEKNLKRKIELSFSDGKKVKFSLKDNYDYISICYSVPANEWYIEYYDYPQLYFSE
;
A
#
# COMPACT_ATOMS: atom_id res chain seq x y z
N MET A 1 35.07 -27.43 -32.40
CA MET A 1 33.61 -27.31 -32.16
C MET A 1 33.22 -25.84 -32.34
N ARG A 2 32.69 -25.45 -33.50
CA ARG A 2 32.30 -24.05 -33.77
C ARG A 2 30.93 -23.82 -33.15
N ILE A 3 30.90 -23.19 -31.99
CA ILE A 3 29.65 -22.73 -31.38
C ILE A 3 29.06 -21.69 -32.33
N ASN A 4 27.86 -21.98 -32.84
CA ASN A 4 27.18 -21.17 -33.83
C ASN A 4 26.74 -19.85 -33.17
N LYS A 5 27.36 -18.72 -33.56
CA LYS A 5 27.15 -17.39 -32.94
C LYS A 5 25.67 -16.96 -32.93
N ASN A 6 24.86 -17.49 -33.84
CA ASN A 6 23.43 -17.19 -33.94
C ASN A 6 22.59 -17.82 -32.82
N ILE A 7 23.07 -18.87 -32.15
CA ILE A 7 22.35 -19.53 -31.03
C ILE A 7 22.58 -18.76 -29.71
N PHE A 8 23.73 -18.10 -29.57
CA PHE A 8 24.03 -17.33 -28.35
C PHE A 8 23.17 -16.05 -28.25
N LEU A 9 22.89 -15.41 -29.39
CA LEU A 9 22.08 -14.19 -29.45
C LEU A 9 20.59 -14.42 -29.16
N THR A 10 20.05 -15.59 -29.51
CA THR A 10 18.64 -15.94 -29.25
C THR A 10 18.40 -16.28 -27.78
N ILE A 11 19.37 -16.89 -27.10
CA ILE A 11 19.27 -17.19 -25.66
C ILE A 11 19.43 -15.90 -24.83
N SER A 12 20.30 -14.97 -25.23
CA SER A 12 20.45 -13.70 -24.52
C SER A 12 19.22 -12.80 -24.60
N LEU A 13 18.43 -12.83 -25.69
CA LEU A 13 17.19 -12.04 -25.79
C LEU A 13 16.02 -12.60 -24.96
N LEU A 14 16.02 -13.90 -24.64
CA LEU A 14 14.97 -14.50 -23.81
C LEU A 14 15.13 -14.16 -22.31
N VAL A 15 16.33 -13.83 -21.85
CA VAL A 15 16.62 -13.58 -20.43
C VAL A 15 16.29 -12.14 -20.00
N VAL A 16 16.06 -11.21 -20.94
CA VAL A 16 15.88 -9.77 -20.62
C VAL A 16 14.42 -9.35 -20.42
N ASN A 17 13.43 -10.21 -20.68
CA ASN A 17 12.02 -9.78 -20.78
C ASN A 17 11.09 -10.17 -19.61
N LEU A 18 11.62 -10.66 -18.48
CA LEU A 18 10.80 -10.95 -17.29
C LEU A 18 11.10 -9.99 -16.13
N ILE A 19 11.43 -8.74 -16.44
CA ILE A 19 11.23 -7.67 -15.46
C ILE A 19 9.70 -7.52 -15.37
N SER A 20 9.08 -8.20 -14.41
CA SER A 20 7.69 -8.01 -14.02
C SER A 20 7.48 -6.54 -13.66
N CYS A 21 7.15 -5.74 -14.67
CA CYS A 21 6.87 -4.32 -14.51
C CYS A 21 5.44 -4.23 -13.99
N GLN A 22 5.27 -4.46 -12.68
CA GLN A 22 3.96 -4.34 -12.02
C GLN A 22 3.44 -2.92 -12.24
N SER A 23 2.24 -2.81 -12.82
CA SER A 23 1.60 -1.51 -13.02
C SER A 23 1.14 -0.94 -11.68
N LYS A 24 0.92 0.38 -11.67
CA LYS A 24 0.36 1.09 -10.52
C LYS A 24 -0.64 2.13 -10.98
N LYS A 25 -1.77 2.20 -10.28
CA LYS A 25 -2.72 3.29 -10.32
C LYS A 25 -2.62 4.11 -9.04
N VAL A 26 -2.68 5.42 -9.21
CA VAL A 26 -2.49 6.39 -8.14
C VAL A 26 -3.66 7.34 -8.10
N TYR A 27 -4.30 7.44 -6.94
CA TYR A 27 -5.46 8.30 -6.70
C TYR A 27 -5.18 9.30 -5.58
N THR A 28 -5.88 10.43 -5.61
CA THR A 28 -5.85 11.46 -4.56
C THR A 28 -7.28 11.82 -4.22
N ASN A 29 -7.62 11.71 -2.95
CA ASN A 29 -8.96 11.93 -2.43
C ASN A 29 -8.90 13.00 -1.37
N ASN A 30 -9.74 14.03 -1.53
CA ASN A 30 -9.77 15.18 -0.63
C ASN A 30 -11.10 15.21 0.09
N PHE A 31 -11.07 15.46 1.39
CA PHE A 31 -12.25 15.54 2.23
C PHE A 31 -13.29 16.51 1.66
N ASP A 32 -12.85 17.69 1.20
CA ASP A 32 -13.74 18.73 0.69
C ASP A 32 -14.51 18.34 -0.57
N LYS A 33 -14.00 17.38 -1.35
CA LYS A 33 -14.62 16.88 -2.58
C LYS A 33 -15.61 15.73 -2.35
N LEU A 34 -15.71 15.23 -1.12
CA LEU A 34 -16.65 14.17 -0.77
C LEU A 34 -18.10 14.67 -0.82
N SER A 35 -19.03 13.74 -1.07
CA SER A 35 -20.46 13.98 -0.88
C SER A 35 -20.77 14.28 0.60
N ILE A 36 -21.93 14.90 0.86
CA ILE A 36 -22.37 15.23 2.23
C ILE A 36 -22.41 13.97 3.09
N GLU A 37 -22.98 12.88 2.56
CA GLU A 37 -23.08 11.59 3.24
C GLU A 37 -21.70 11.04 3.62
N LYS A 38 -20.74 11.04 2.68
CA LYS A 38 -19.38 10.56 2.95
C LYS A 38 -18.64 11.45 3.94
N LYS A 39 -18.83 12.78 3.90
CA LYS A 39 -18.29 13.68 4.92
C LYS A 39 -18.81 13.34 6.31
N GLN A 40 -20.09 12.97 6.41
CA GLN A 40 -20.70 12.62 7.68
C GLN A 40 -20.18 11.27 8.21
N GLU A 41 -20.08 10.26 7.35
CA GLU A 41 -19.44 8.99 7.68
C GLU A 41 -18.02 9.20 8.24
N VAL A 42 -17.19 9.96 7.52
CA VAL A 42 -15.84 10.31 7.96
C VAL A 42 -15.83 10.96 9.34
N LYS A 43 -16.70 11.96 9.55
CA LYS A 43 -16.80 12.64 10.85
C LYS A 43 -17.23 11.70 11.97
N THR A 44 -18.09 10.72 11.71
CA THR A 44 -18.60 9.79 12.73
C THR A 44 -17.47 8.96 13.36
N TYR A 45 -16.46 8.56 12.60
CA TYR A 45 -15.36 7.74 13.12
C TYR A 45 -14.07 8.51 13.40
N LEU A 46 -13.96 9.78 12.95
CA LEU A 46 -12.72 10.55 12.99
C LEU A 46 -12.15 10.69 14.42
N ASP A 47 -13.01 10.96 15.39
CA ASP A 47 -12.59 11.16 16.78
C ASP A 47 -12.02 9.88 17.39
N GLU A 48 -12.69 8.74 17.16
CA GLU A 48 -12.21 7.44 17.59
C GLU A 48 -10.91 7.06 16.89
N PHE A 49 -10.81 7.33 15.59
CA PHE A 49 -9.60 7.09 14.82
C PHE A 49 -8.42 7.89 15.40
N ASN A 50 -8.59 9.19 15.60
CA ASN A 50 -7.52 10.06 16.11
C ASN A 50 -7.10 9.69 17.54
N LYS A 51 -8.04 9.22 18.35
CA LYS A 51 -7.75 8.71 19.71
C LYS A 51 -6.98 7.39 19.66
N THR A 52 -7.33 6.50 18.75
CA THR A 52 -6.75 5.15 18.64
C THR A 52 -5.39 5.18 17.94
N TYR A 53 -5.25 6.02 16.93
CA TYR A 53 -4.06 6.16 16.09
C TYR A 53 -3.60 7.63 16.07
N PRO A 54 -3.12 8.16 17.21
CA PRO A 54 -2.60 9.51 17.24
C PRO A 54 -1.39 9.63 16.31
N LYS A 55 -1.37 10.71 15.53
CA LYS A 55 -0.33 11.02 14.54
C LYS A 55 0.25 12.39 14.84
N LYS A 56 1.58 12.52 14.77
CA LYS A 56 2.26 13.82 14.81
C LYS A 56 2.29 14.48 13.43
N ASP A 57 2.55 15.78 13.38
CA ASP A 57 2.62 16.53 12.12
C ASP A 57 3.75 16.04 11.20
N ASN A 58 4.84 15.54 11.78
CA ASN A 58 5.97 14.97 11.05
C ASN A 58 5.78 13.49 10.66
N GLU A 59 4.59 12.92 10.85
CA GLU A 59 4.29 11.51 10.58
C GLU A 59 3.21 11.37 9.50
N ILE A 60 3.22 10.23 8.81
CA ILE A 60 2.16 9.76 7.91
C ILE A 60 1.65 8.40 8.39
N ILE A 61 0.43 8.07 7.98
CA ILE A 61 -0.21 6.79 8.27
C ILE A 61 -0.30 5.99 6.97
N LEU A 62 0.32 4.81 6.98
CA LEU A 62 0.17 3.79 5.96
C LEU A 62 -0.91 2.80 6.38
N MET A 63 -1.89 2.61 5.52
CA MET A 63 -3.08 1.78 5.73
C MET A 63 -3.04 0.60 4.76
N LEU A 64 -2.91 -0.60 5.32
CA LEU A 64 -2.79 -1.85 4.56
C LEU A 64 -4.03 -2.72 4.81
N SER A 65 -4.92 -2.81 3.82
CA SER A 65 -6.12 -3.65 3.93
C SER A 65 -5.73 -5.12 4.03
N TYR A 66 -6.16 -5.81 5.11
CA TYR A 66 -5.82 -7.20 5.38
C TYR A 66 -6.15 -8.13 4.22
N GLU A 67 -7.32 -7.93 3.59
CA GLU A 67 -7.80 -8.77 2.48
C GLU A 67 -6.85 -8.74 1.27
N CYS A 68 -6.15 -7.62 1.04
CA CYS A 68 -5.18 -7.50 -0.05
C CYS A 68 -3.86 -8.23 0.23
N PHE A 69 -3.59 -8.56 1.50
CA PHE A 69 -2.30 -9.05 1.98
C PHE A 69 -2.41 -10.35 2.78
N LEU A 70 -3.56 -11.02 2.74
CA LEU A 70 -3.78 -12.27 3.46
C LEU A 70 -2.67 -13.30 3.17
N ASN A 71 -2.15 -13.91 4.23
CA ASN A 71 -1.03 -14.86 4.24
C ASN A 71 0.28 -14.30 3.68
N LYS A 72 0.45 -12.97 3.70
CA LYS A 72 1.69 -12.32 3.29
C LYS A 72 2.34 -11.62 4.47
N SER A 73 3.63 -11.38 4.35
CA SER A 73 4.32 -10.38 5.13
C SER A 73 4.80 -9.24 4.24
N VAL A 74 4.86 -8.05 4.82
CA VAL A 74 5.38 -6.84 4.18
C VAL A 74 6.56 -6.30 4.99
N ILE A 75 7.60 -5.90 4.27
CA ILE A 75 8.74 -5.17 4.79
C ILE A 75 8.68 -3.75 4.23
N ILE A 76 8.56 -2.77 5.12
CA ILE A 76 8.46 -1.34 4.80
C ILE A 76 9.83 -0.69 5.01
N ASN A 77 10.34 -0.04 3.96
CA ASN A 77 11.62 0.68 3.95
C ASN A 77 12.79 -0.14 4.53
N LYS A 78 12.74 -1.47 4.39
CA LYS A 78 13.73 -2.42 4.95
C LYS A 78 13.87 -2.37 6.48
N LYS A 79 12.92 -1.75 7.20
CA LYS A 79 12.99 -1.52 8.65
C LYS A 79 11.85 -2.17 9.42
N ILE A 80 10.62 -1.97 8.95
CA ILE A 80 9.42 -2.43 9.67
C ILE A 80 8.90 -3.68 8.96
N SER A 81 8.61 -4.73 9.71
CA SER A 81 8.02 -5.97 9.19
C SER A 81 6.64 -6.19 9.79
N LYS A 82 5.66 -6.56 8.96
CA LYS A 82 4.30 -6.88 9.39
C LYS A 82 3.79 -8.11 8.66
N SER A 83 3.25 -9.08 9.39
CA SER A 83 2.62 -10.28 8.84
C SER A 83 1.10 -10.21 8.96
N PHE A 84 0.40 -10.71 7.95
CA PHE A 84 -1.05 -10.77 7.85
C PHE A 84 -1.46 -12.24 7.77
N ASN A 85 -1.82 -12.82 8.90
CA ASN A 85 -2.22 -14.23 8.99
C ASN A 85 -3.75 -14.36 9.02
N GLU A 86 -4.29 -15.47 8.52
CA GLU A 86 -5.73 -15.77 8.54
C GLU A 86 -6.37 -15.76 9.94
N ASP A 87 -5.61 -16.15 10.97
CA ASP A 87 -6.18 -16.50 12.28
C ASP A 87 -6.54 -15.33 13.21
N LYS A 88 -6.46 -14.07 12.76
CA LYS A 88 -6.75 -12.90 13.61
C LYS A 88 -7.60 -11.84 12.91
N ILE A 89 -8.78 -12.22 12.45
CA ILE A 89 -9.87 -11.23 12.31
C ILE A 89 -10.42 -10.97 13.72
N HIS A 90 -9.71 -10.17 14.51
CA HIS A 90 -10.28 -9.64 15.75
C HIS A 90 -11.29 -8.55 15.37
N GLY A 91 -12.54 -8.77 15.80
CA GLY A 91 -13.73 -8.03 15.41
C GLY A 91 -13.66 -6.51 15.61
N GLY A 92 -14.52 -5.84 14.84
CA GLY A 92 -14.67 -4.39 14.75
C GLY A 92 -14.38 -3.89 13.33
N HIS A 93 -15.21 -2.98 12.82
CA HIS A 93 -15.13 -2.45 11.45
C HIS A 93 -13.77 -1.78 11.11
N LEU A 94 -12.99 -1.40 12.13
CA LEU A 94 -11.63 -0.85 12.03
C LEU A 94 -10.52 -1.91 11.87
N GLY A 95 -10.79 -3.18 12.23
CA GLY A 95 -9.79 -4.24 12.38
C GLY A 95 -9.24 -4.81 11.07
N LYS A 96 -9.89 -4.52 9.93
CA LYS A 96 -9.48 -5.03 8.61
C LYS A 96 -8.37 -4.22 7.93
N THR A 97 -7.83 -3.21 8.61
CA THR A 97 -6.71 -2.42 8.09
C THR A 97 -5.56 -2.43 9.09
N ALA A 98 -4.37 -2.85 8.66
CA ALA A 98 -3.17 -2.62 9.47
C ALA A 98 -2.72 -1.17 9.29
N ILE A 99 -2.70 -0.43 10.40
CA ILE A 99 -2.30 0.97 10.48
C ILE A 99 -0.84 1.05 10.95
N ILE A 100 -0.01 1.75 10.19
CA ILE A 100 1.42 1.87 10.45
C ILE A 100 1.83 3.34 10.34
N THR A 101 2.34 3.90 11.44
CA THR A 101 2.84 5.27 11.49
C THR A 101 4.29 5.33 11.03
N LEU A 102 4.60 6.27 10.13
CA LEU A 102 5.93 6.45 9.55
C LEU A 102 6.35 7.91 9.65
N GLU A 103 7.60 8.19 10.01
CA GLU A 103 8.13 9.55 9.95
C GLU A 103 8.29 10.02 8.49
N LYS A 104 7.88 11.26 8.21
CA LYS A 104 8.08 11.94 6.92
C LYS A 104 9.56 12.05 6.55
N ASN A 105 10.45 12.07 7.55
CA ASN A 105 11.85 12.50 7.43
C ASN A 105 12.85 11.44 6.88
N LEU A 106 12.37 10.40 6.19
CA LEU A 106 13.25 9.32 5.71
C LEU A 106 13.15 9.03 4.20
N LYS A 107 13.08 10.09 3.37
CA LYS A 107 13.35 10.11 1.89
C LYS A 107 12.15 10.36 0.97
N ARG A 108 11.01 10.89 1.45
CA ARG A 108 9.78 11.10 0.63
C ARG A 108 9.38 9.89 -0.22
N LYS A 109 9.92 8.69 0.05
CA LYS A 109 9.77 7.48 -0.76
C LYS A 109 9.53 6.32 0.20
N ILE A 110 8.51 5.54 -0.11
CA ILE A 110 8.15 4.33 0.59
C ILE A 110 8.42 3.18 -0.37
N GLU A 111 9.16 2.18 0.12
CA GLU A 111 9.40 0.90 -0.52
C GLU A 111 8.74 -0.19 0.31
N LEU A 112 7.83 -0.93 -0.30
CA LEU A 112 7.22 -2.12 0.28
C LEU A 112 7.74 -3.35 -0.47
N SER A 113 8.18 -4.35 0.28
CA SER A 113 8.56 -5.67 -0.25
C SER A 113 7.71 -6.73 0.42
N PHE A 114 7.07 -7.59 -0.38
CA PHE A 114 6.16 -8.61 0.10
C PHE A 114 6.79 -10.00 0.03
N SER A 115 6.35 -10.92 0.90
CA SER A 115 6.84 -12.30 0.96
C SER A 115 6.65 -13.08 -0.35
N ASP A 116 5.66 -12.71 -1.16
CA ASP A 116 5.39 -13.29 -2.49
C ASP A 116 6.30 -12.71 -3.60
N GLY A 117 7.36 -11.99 -3.22
CA GLY A 117 8.34 -11.40 -4.12
C GLY A 117 7.92 -10.08 -4.74
N LYS A 118 6.66 -9.64 -4.58
CA LYS A 118 6.19 -8.37 -5.14
C LYS A 118 6.81 -7.18 -4.41
N LYS A 119 7.02 -6.09 -5.14
CA LYS A 119 7.62 -4.87 -4.61
C LYS A 119 6.95 -3.65 -5.21
N VAL A 120 6.73 -2.63 -4.39
CA VAL A 120 6.17 -1.36 -4.84
C VAL A 120 6.90 -0.20 -4.21
N LYS A 121 7.14 0.83 -5.04
CA LYS A 121 7.81 2.07 -4.65
C LYS A 121 6.94 3.26 -5.03
N PHE A 122 6.71 4.14 -4.07
CA PHE A 122 5.92 5.35 -4.26
C PHE A 122 6.45 6.50 -3.42
N SER A 123 6.08 7.73 -3.78
CA SER A 123 6.55 8.93 -3.09
C SER A 123 5.47 9.56 -2.23
N LEU A 124 5.85 10.26 -1.17
CA LEU A 124 4.92 11.06 -0.37
C LEU A 124 4.44 12.26 -1.19
N LYS A 125 3.14 12.55 -1.10
CA LYS A 125 2.51 13.74 -1.69
C LYS A 125 2.29 14.77 -0.60
N ASP A 126 2.49 16.04 -0.93
CA ASP A 126 2.25 17.13 0.00
C ASP A 126 0.76 17.21 0.34
N ASN A 127 0.44 17.48 1.60
CA ASN A 127 -0.92 17.57 2.16
C ASN A 127 -1.71 16.25 2.20
N TYR A 128 -1.08 15.09 1.93
CA TYR A 128 -1.71 13.77 2.08
C TYR A 128 -0.93 12.93 3.08
N ASP A 129 -1.44 12.88 4.30
CA ASP A 129 -0.80 12.17 5.42
C ASP A 129 -1.32 10.74 5.59
N TYR A 130 -2.36 10.35 4.87
CA TYR A 130 -2.96 9.02 4.93
C TYR A 130 -2.82 8.33 3.58
N ILE A 131 -2.24 7.14 3.56
CA ILE A 131 -1.96 6.41 2.33
C ILE A 131 -2.54 5.01 2.45
N SER A 132 -3.51 4.67 1.61
CA SER A 132 -3.99 3.31 1.44
C SER A 132 -3.26 2.63 0.28
N ILE A 133 -2.94 1.35 0.44
CA ILE A 133 -2.42 0.54 -0.65
C ILE A 133 -3.04 -0.85 -0.67
N CYS A 134 -3.38 -1.31 -1.87
CA CYS A 134 -3.86 -2.65 -2.14
C CYS A 134 -3.23 -3.17 -3.44
N TYR A 135 -3.11 -4.50 -3.55
CA TYR A 135 -2.74 -5.15 -4.80
C TYR A 135 -3.93 -5.91 -5.37
N SER A 136 -4.30 -5.61 -6.62
CA SER A 136 -5.29 -6.39 -7.34
C SER A 136 -4.62 -7.56 -8.04
N VAL A 137 -4.91 -8.77 -7.58
CA VAL A 137 -4.46 -10.01 -8.25
C VAL A 137 -5.03 -10.12 -9.67
N PRO A 138 -6.33 -9.90 -9.92
CA PRO A 138 -6.90 -10.00 -11.26
C PRO A 138 -6.32 -8.96 -12.24
N ALA A 139 -6.08 -7.73 -11.80
CA ALA A 139 -5.54 -6.67 -12.65
C ALA A 139 -4.00 -6.63 -12.69
N ASN A 140 -3.33 -7.44 -11.86
CA ASN A 140 -1.87 -7.45 -11.69
C ASN A 140 -1.30 -6.04 -11.40
N GLU A 141 -2.01 -5.26 -10.58
CA GLU A 141 -1.79 -3.81 -10.43
C GLU A 141 -1.85 -3.35 -8.98
N TRP A 142 -0.98 -2.41 -8.63
CA TRP A 142 -1.01 -1.71 -7.34
C TRP A 142 -1.97 -0.54 -7.37
N TYR A 143 -2.82 -0.42 -6.36
CA TYR A 143 -3.68 0.73 -6.13
C TYR A 143 -3.11 1.49 -4.94
N ILE A 144 -2.71 2.75 -5.17
CA ILE A 144 -2.12 3.61 -4.13
C ILE A 144 -3.00 4.86 -4.04
N GLU A 145 -3.61 5.05 -2.89
CA GLU A 145 -4.59 6.10 -2.69
C GLU A 145 -4.12 7.03 -1.57
N TYR A 146 -4.07 8.31 -1.89
CA TYR A 146 -3.63 9.35 -0.98
C TYR A 146 -4.85 10.12 -0.47
N TYR A 147 -4.92 10.33 0.84
CA TYR A 147 -6.02 11.02 1.50
C TYR A 147 -5.48 12.13 2.43
N ASP A 148 -6.20 13.25 2.48
CA ASP A 148 -6.01 14.32 3.47
C ASP A 148 -6.83 14.07 4.76
N TYR A 149 -7.57 12.95 4.82
CA TYR A 149 -8.31 12.45 5.97
C TYR A 149 -8.09 10.93 6.13
N PRO A 150 -8.30 10.33 7.32
CA PRO A 150 -8.22 8.89 7.47
C PRO A 150 -9.39 8.23 6.74
N GLN A 151 -9.14 7.50 5.64
CA GLN A 151 -10.13 6.65 5.00
C GLN A 151 -9.99 5.23 5.53
N LEU A 152 -11.06 4.72 6.11
CA LEU A 152 -11.17 3.33 6.50
C LEU A 152 -12.20 2.68 5.61
N TYR A 153 -11.85 1.55 5.00
CA TYR A 153 -12.84 0.70 4.35
C TYR A 153 -13.46 -0.14 5.43
N PHE A 154 -14.57 0.33 5.98
CA PHE A 154 -15.44 -0.52 6.77
C PHE A 154 -16.03 -1.52 5.79
N SER A 155 -15.57 -2.77 5.85
CA SER A 155 -16.40 -3.82 5.28
C SER A 155 -17.63 -3.93 6.17
N GLU A 156 -18.82 -3.85 5.58
CA GLU A 156 -20.01 -4.43 6.17
C GLU A 156 -19.84 -5.94 6.38
#